data_AF-A0ABD1GTL4-F1
#
_entry.id   AF-A0ABD1GTL4-F1
#
_cell.length_a   1.000
_cell.length_b   1.000
_cell.length_c   1.000
_cell.angle_alpha   90.00
_cell.angle_beta   90.00
_cell.angle_gamma   90.00
#
_symmetry.space_group_name_H-M   'P 1'
#
loop_
_entity.id
_entity.type
_entity.pdbx_description
1 polymer ?
#
loop_
_entity_poly.entity_id
_entity_poly.type
_entity_poly.pdbx_seq_one_letter_code
_entity_poly.pdbx_strand_id
1 'polypeptide(L)'
;MWNQNTPELSALSSRTRAVAQYLKNQSATPMSSSLEKLSDGLSFEKILNDKPSKICARMFYETLVLKNCGLVDVCQKKSYDDIILKVTPKLSKDQFLV
;
A
#
# COMPACT_ATOMS: atom_id res chain seq x y z
N MET A 1 20.01 4.22 15.06
CA MET A 1 20.17 4.33 13.59
C MET A 1 19.59 3.06 13.00
N TRP A 2 18.44 3.12 12.33
CA TRP A 2 17.87 1.94 11.67
C TRP A 2 18.61 1.76 10.35
N ASN A 3 19.36 0.66 10.21
CA ASN A 3 20.07 0.35 8.98
C ASN A 3 19.05 0.08 7.86
N GLN A 4 19.04 0.93 6.85
CA GLN A 4 18.24 0.78 5.63
C GLN A 4 18.86 -0.30 4.73
N ASN A 5 18.87 -1.55 5.17
CA ASN A 5 18.96 -2.65 4.22
C ASN A 5 17.58 -2.79 3.57
N THR A 6 17.33 -1.93 2.59
CA THR A 6 16.13 -2.02 1.76
C THR A 6 16.22 -3.31 0.96
N PRO A 7 15.34 -4.30 1.18
CA PRO A 7 15.34 -5.49 0.35
C PRO A 7 15.11 -5.06 -1.10
N GLU A 8 15.96 -5.56 -2.00
CA GLU A 8 15.71 -5.53 -3.44
C GLU A 8 14.28 -6.02 -3.69
N LEU A 9 13.56 -5.41 -4.64
CA LEU A 9 12.18 -5.81 -4.97
C LEU A 9 12.06 -7.31 -5.33
N SER A 10 13.14 -7.90 -5.83
CA SER A 10 13.28 -9.32 -6.13
C SER A 10 13.30 -10.22 -4.89
N ALA A 11 13.64 -9.68 -3.71
CA ALA A 11 13.62 -10.38 -2.43
C ALA A 11 12.21 -10.39 -1.78
N LEU A 12 11.26 -9.63 -2.32
CA LEU A 12 9.89 -9.64 -1.84
C LEU A 12 9.19 -10.94 -2.21
N SER A 13 8.35 -11.45 -1.29
CA SER A 13 7.51 -12.59 -1.59
C SER A 13 6.57 -12.30 -2.76
N SER A 14 6.17 -13.33 -3.52
CA SER A 14 5.18 -13.18 -4.60
C SER A 14 3.87 -12.52 -4.13
N ARG A 15 3.51 -12.74 -2.86
CA ARG A 15 2.33 -12.12 -2.26
C ARG A 15 2.52 -10.63 -2.03
N THR A 16 3.66 -10.23 -1.47
CA THR A 16 4.01 -8.82 -1.26
C THR A 16 4.09 -8.07 -2.59
N ARG A 17 4.67 -8.69 -3.63
CA ARG A 17 4.67 -8.15 -5.00
C ARG A 17 3.25 -7.96 -5.54
N ALA A 18 2.37 -8.94 -5.36
CA ALA A 18 0.97 -8.85 -5.80
C ALA A 18 0.21 -7.70 -5.10
N VAL A 19 0.42 -7.51 -3.79
CA VAL A 19 -0.16 -6.38 -3.06
C VAL A 19 0.39 -5.05 -3.57
N ALA A 20 1.69 -4.97 -3.82
CA ALA A 20 2.32 -3.77 -4.34
C ALA A 20 1.78 -3.37 -5.73
N GLN A 21 1.62 -4.35 -6.63
CA GLN A 21 0.97 -4.16 -7.94
C GLN A 21 -0.49 -3.71 -7.79
N TYR A 22 -1.24 -4.34 -6.89
CA TYR A 22 -2.63 -3.98 -6.62
C TYR A 22 -2.74 -2.51 -6.16
N LEU A 23 -1.95 -2.08 -5.18
CA LEU A 23 -1.96 -0.70 -4.69
C LEU A 23 -1.53 0.30 -5.76
N LYS A 24 -0.52 -0.04 -6.57
CA LYS A 24 -0.09 0.77 -7.71
C LYS A 24 -1.24 0.99 -8.70
N ASN A 25 -1.95 -0.07 -9.06
CA ASN A 25 -3.07 0.02 -10.01
C ASN A 25 -4.23 0.85 -9.45
N GLN A 26 -4.57 0.66 -8.17
CA GLN A 26 -5.63 1.44 -7.51
C GLN A 26 -5.31 2.93 -7.44
N SER A 27 -4.03 3.29 -7.31
CA SER A 27 -3.59 4.70 -7.34
C SER A 27 -3.62 5.33 -8.74
N ALA A 28 -3.58 4.52 -9.81
CA ALA A 28 -3.58 4.99 -11.19
C ALA A 28 -4.99 5.16 -11.78
N THR A 29 -5.98 4.44 -11.25
CA THR A 29 -7.38 4.58 -11.65
C THR A 29 -7.98 5.88 -11.07
N PRO A 30 -8.52 6.78 -11.91
CA PRO A 30 -9.29 7.92 -11.41
C PRO A 30 -10.58 7.38 -10.79
N MET A 31 -10.65 7.36 -9.46
CA MET A 31 -11.88 6.96 -8.76
C MET A 31 -12.94 8.04 -9.03
N SER A 32 -13.90 7.72 -9.89
CA SER A 32 -15.01 8.60 -10.25
C SER A 32 -16.00 8.68 -9.09
N SER A 33 -15.69 9.46 -8.07
CA SER A 33 -16.67 9.93 -7.09
C SER A 33 -16.19 11.22 -6.45
N SER A 34 -17.00 12.25 -6.65
CA SER A 34 -16.91 13.60 -6.08
C SER A 34 -16.47 13.57 -4.60
N LEU A 35 -15.55 14.48 -4.24
CA LEU A 35 -14.98 14.78 -2.91
C LEU A 35 -13.58 14.22 -2.59
N GLU A 36 -13.07 13.19 -3.28
CA GLU A 36 -11.77 12.54 -2.93
C GLU A 36 -10.53 13.14 -3.60
N LYS A 37 -10.62 14.32 -4.19
CA LYS A 37 -9.45 15.02 -4.75
C LYS A 37 -8.50 15.61 -3.68
N LEU A 38 -8.80 15.39 -2.40
CA LEU A 38 -8.11 16.02 -1.26
C LEU A 38 -7.28 15.07 -0.38
N SER A 39 -7.38 13.76 -0.58
CA SER A 39 -6.46 12.81 0.03
C SER A 39 -5.66 12.14 -1.08
N ASP A 40 -4.41 12.56 -1.23
CA ASP A 40 -3.40 12.05 -2.16
C ASP A 40 -2.98 10.59 -1.83
N GLY A 41 -3.94 9.72 -1.51
CA GLY A 41 -3.70 8.37 -0.98
C GLY A 41 -4.97 7.52 -0.88
N LEU A 42 -4.76 6.20 -0.84
CA LEU A 42 -5.80 5.18 -0.81
C LEU A 42 -6.27 4.93 0.64
N SER A 43 -7.58 4.95 0.86
CA SER A 43 -8.19 4.54 2.13
C SER A 43 -8.11 3.03 2.31
N PHE A 44 -7.54 2.60 3.43
CA PHE A 44 -7.42 1.18 3.76
C PHE A 44 -8.76 0.57 4.13
N GLU A 45 -9.61 1.32 4.83
CA GLU A 45 -11.00 0.95 5.09
C GLU A 45 -11.75 0.64 3.79
N LYS A 46 -11.65 1.53 2.78
CA LYS A 46 -12.28 1.29 1.46
C LYS A 46 -11.71 0.08 0.74
N ILE A 47 -10.40 -0.15 0.81
CA ILE A 47 -9.76 -1.34 0.20
C ILE A 47 -10.26 -2.63 0.85
N LEU A 48 -10.50 -2.60 2.16
CA LEU A 48 -10.85 -3.76 2.97
C LEU A 48 -12.35 -3.93 3.23
N ASN A 49 -13.18 -3.01 2.73
CA ASN A 49 -14.62 -3.11 2.86
C ASN A 49 -15.13 -4.47 2.33
N ASP A 50 -15.99 -5.11 3.10
CA ASP A 50 -16.57 -6.44 2.82
C ASP A 50 -15.55 -7.58 2.66
N LYS A 51 -14.28 -7.39 3.08
CA LYS A 51 -13.27 -8.46 3.06
C LYS A 51 -13.32 -9.27 4.35
N PRO A 52 -13.13 -10.60 4.28
CA PRO A 52 -13.03 -11.41 5.49
C PRO A 52 -11.77 -11.05 6.30
N SER A 53 -11.85 -11.16 7.63
CA SER A 53 -10.78 -10.78 8.57
C SER A 53 -9.40 -11.34 8.19
N LYS A 54 -9.32 -12.58 7.70
CA LYS A 54 -8.08 -13.21 7.22
C LYS A 54 -7.41 -12.43 6.09
N ILE A 55 -8.20 -11.84 5.19
CA ILE A 55 -7.70 -11.02 4.07
C ILE A 55 -7.28 -9.65 4.58
N CYS A 56 -8.04 -9.04 5.49
CA CYS A 56 -7.69 -7.77 6.13
C CYS A 56 -6.34 -7.85 6.87
N ALA A 57 -6.17 -8.86 7.73
CA ALA A 57 -4.92 -9.07 8.47
C ALA A 57 -3.73 -9.30 7.54
N ARG A 58 -3.93 -10.05 6.46
CA ARG A 58 -2.89 -10.26 5.44
C ARG A 58 -2.54 -8.96 4.74
N MET A 59 -3.51 -8.21 4.24
CA MET A 59 -3.25 -6.92 3.59
C MET A 59 -2.53 -5.95 4.52
N PHE A 60 -2.92 -5.92 5.80
CA PHE A 60 -2.26 -5.08 6.81
C PHE A 60 -0.79 -5.45 6.97
N TYR A 61 -0.50 -6.74 7.16
CA TYR A 61 0.88 -7.21 7.30
C TYR A 61 1.72 -6.91 6.04
N GLU A 62 1.22 -7.23 4.85
CA GLU A 62 1.94 -6.96 3.60
C GLU A 62 2.19 -5.46 3.42
N THR A 63 1.26 -4.60 3.85
CA THR A 63 1.44 -3.13 3.83
C THR A 63 2.57 -2.70 4.77
N LEU A 64 2.73 -3.33 5.93
CA LEU A 64 3.87 -3.06 6.82
C LEU A 64 5.20 -3.46 6.18
N VAL A 65 5.24 -4.57 5.45
CA VAL A 65 6.43 -4.99 4.69
C VAL A 65 6.77 -3.95 3.62
N LEU A 66 5.76 -3.49 2.86
CA LEU A 66 5.94 -2.46 1.82
C LEU A 66 6.42 -1.13 2.41
N LYS A 67 5.89 -0.73 3.58
CA LYS A 67 6.36 0.45 4.32
C LYS A 67 7.82 0.31 4.71
N ASN A 68 8.21 -0.84 5.27
CA ASN A 68 9.59 -1.09 5.69
C ASN A 68 10.57 -1.05 4.50
N CYS A 69 10.11 -1.37 3.29
CA CYS A 69 10.90 -1.30 2.05
C CYS A 69 10.88 0.09 1.38
N GLY A 70 10.17 1.06 1.97
CA GLY A 70 10.00 2.41 1.42
C GLY A 70 9.19 2.45 0.13
N LEU A 71 8.27 1.49 -0.07
CA LEU A 71 7.42 1.40 -1.28
C LEU A 71 6.07 2.08 -1.09
N VAL A 72 5.58 2.14 0.15
CA VAL A 72 4.31 2.78 0.52
C VAL A 72 4.51 3.57 1.80
N ASP A 73 3.99 4.79 1.84
CA ASP A 73 3.83 5.56 3.06
C ASP A 73 2.48 5.28 3.72
N VAL A 74 2.47 5.24 5.05
CA VAL A 74 1.30 4.87 5.85
C VAL A 74 1.02 5.98 6.86
N CYS A 75 -0.16 6.59 6.76
CA CYS A 75 -0.61 7.67 7.65
C CYS A 75 -1.89 7.26 8.40
N GLN A 76 -1.86 7.29 9.73
CA GLN A 76 -3.02 7.15 10.60
C GLN A 76 -3.07 8.37 11.52
N LYS A 77 -4.20 9.10 11.55
CA LYS A 77 -4.31 10.37 12.29
C LYS A 77 -4.58 10.16 13.78
N LYS A 78 -5.48 9.24 14.13
CA LYS A 78 -5.80 8.88 15.51
C LYS A 78 -5.82 7.36 15.66
N SER A 79 -5.73 6.88 16.90
CA SER A 79 -5.82 5.45 17.20
C SER A 79 -7.09 4.85 16.60
N TYR A 80 -6.94 3.76 15.84
CA TYR A 80 -8.03 3.03 15.19
C TYR A 80 -8.82 3.81 14.12
N ASP A 81 -8.40 5.03 13.76
CA ASP A 81 -8.92 5.69 12.56
C ASP A 81 -8.45 4.95 11.30
N ASP A 82 -9.09 5.28 10.17
CA ASP A 82 -8.67 4.82 8.84
C ASP A 82 -7.18 5.09 8.59
N ILE A 83 -6.60 4.18 7.83
CA ILE A 83 -5.21 4.22 7.42
C ILE A 83 -5.17 4.70 5.98
N ILE A 84 -4.45 5.77 5.72
CA ILE A 84 -4.24 6.28 4.37
C ILE A 84 -2.89 5.78 3.86
N LEU A 85 -2.93 5.12 2.70
CA LEU A 85 -1.75 4.61 2.00
C LEU A 85 -1.35 5.52 0.85
N LYS A 86 -0.08 5.88 0.76
CA LYS A 86 0.45 6.63 -0.39
C LYS A 86 1.51 5.83 -1.11
N VAL A 87 1.31 5.63 -2.41
CA VAL A 87 2.28 4.95 -3.26
C VAL A 87 3.48 5.88 -3.46
N THR A 88 4.68 5.40 -3.14
CA THR A 88 5.90 6.20 -3.30
C THR A 88 6.38 6.18 -4.76
N PRO A 89 7.23 7.14 -5.17
CA PRO A 89 7.86 7.12 -6.49
C PRO A 89 8.66 5.85 -6.79
N LYS A 90 9.15 5.15 -5.76
CA LYS A 90 9.88 3.89 -5.90
C LYS A 90 8.95 2.81 -6.47
N LEU A 91 7.78 2.65 -5.88
CA LEU A 91 6.77 1.71 -6.35
C LEU A 91 6.15 2.10 -7.72
N SER A 92 6.01 3.40 -8.00
CA SER A 92 5.43 3.85 -9.27
C SER A 92 6.37 3.68 -10.47
N LYS A 93 7.68 3.89 -10.28
CA LYS A 93 8.71 3.77 -11.33
C LYS A 93 9.16 2.33 -11.56
N ASP A 94 9.15 1.50 -10.53
CA ASP A 94 9.63 0.13 -10.66
C ASP A 94 8.65 -0.73 -11.49
N GLN A 95 9.20 -1.37 -12.53
CA GLN A 95 8.51 -2.42 -13.28
C GLN A 95 8.68 -3.72 -12.49
N PHE A 96 7.57 -4.26 -11.96
CA PHE A 96 7.56 -5.62 -11.46
C PHE A 96 7.79 -6.56 -12.65
N LEU A 97 9.02 -7.04 -12.82
CA LEU A 97 9.27 -8.17 -13.71
C LEU A 97 8.50 -9.37 -13.12
N VAL A 98 7.55 -9.86 -13.91
CA VAL A 98 6.63 -10.95 -13.58
C VAL A 98 7.43 -12.22 -13.35
#